data_AF-A0A645BFY7-F1
#
_entry.id   AF-A0A645BFY7-F1
#
_cell.length_a   1.000
_cell.length_b   1.000
_cell.length_c   1.000
_cell.angle_alpha   90.00
_cell.angle_beta   90.00
_cell.angle_gamma   90.00
#
_symmetry.space_group_name_H-M   'P 1'
#
loop_
_entity.id
_entity.type
_entity.pdbx_description
1 polymer ?
#
loop_
_entity_poly.entity_id
_entity_poly.type
_entity_poly.pdbx_seq_one_letter_code
_entity_poly.pdbx_strand_id
1 'polypeptide(L)'
;MTFFFNGGSETVFPGEDRVLVASPKVATYDLQPEMSAREVCEKCVERIESGAYDVIILNFANCDMVGHTGVFSAAVKAVETVDECVGKVVNATLKMGGIAMITADHGNAEQMEQSDGSPMTAHTTNLVPFILCGAGSELRKGGKLADIAPTILDVMGLQCPPEMTGTTLIIK
;
A
#
# COMPACT_ATOMS: atom_id res chain seq x y z
N MET A 1 -4.08 9.06 -0.56
CA MET A 1 -2.79 9.14 -1.27
C MET A 1 -2.91 10.21 -2.34
N THR A 2 -2.31 11.40 -2.17
CA THR A 2 -2.41 12.50 -3.15
C THR A 2 -1.12 13.34 -3.16
N PHE A 3 -1.00 14.31 -2.25
CA PHE A 3 0.04 15.35 -2.24
C PHE A 3 1.47 14.80 -2.32
N PHE A 4 1.85 13.91 -1.40
CA PHE A 4 3.21 13.35 -1.35
C PHE A 4 3.51 12.40 -2.51
N PHE A 5 2.53 11.60 -2.93
CA PHE A 5 2.69 10.71 -4.09
C PHE A 5 2.94 11.52 -5.36
N ASN A 6 2.29 12.67 -5.50
CA ASN A 6 2.47 13.61 -6.61
C ASN A 6 3.72 14.51 -6.44
N GLY A 7 4.67 14.16 -5.58
CA GLY A 7 5.92 14.90 -5.39
C GLY A 7 5.79 16.18 -4.59
N GLY A 8 4.82 16.25 -3.67
CA GLY A 8 4.53 17.45 -2.88
C GLY A 8 3.70 18.48 -3.65
N SER A 9 2.79 18.00 -4.50
CA SER A 9 1.96 18.83 -5.37
C SER A 9 0.47 18.49 -5.18
N GLU A 10 -0.36 19.52 -5.05
CA GLU A 10 -1.83 19.36 -4.99
C GLU A 10 -2.46 19.18 -6.37
N THR A 11 -1.70 19.44 -7.45
CA THR A 11 -2.19 19.32 -8.83
C THR A 11 -2.83 17.97 -9.06
N VAL A 12 -4.03 17.99 -9.64
CA VAL A 12 -4.72 16.82 -10.18
C VAL A 12 -4.30 16.70 -11.63
N PHE A 13 -3.68 15.58 -12.01
CA PHE A 13 -3.23 15.35 -13.38
C PHE A 13 -4.40 14.92 -14.29
N PRO A 14 -4.32 15.13 -15.61
CA PRO A 14 -5.34 14.64 -16.53
C PRO A 14 -5.55 13.12 -16.38
N GLY A 15 -6.80 12.71 -16.19
CA GLY A 15 -7.16 11.31 -15.95
C GLY A 15 -6.98 10.83 -14.50
N GLU A 16 -6.50 11.68 -13.59
CA GLU A 16 -6.40 11.37 -12.17
C GLU A 16 -7.75 11.57 -11.47
N ASP A 17 -8.33 10.47 -10.99
CA ASP A 17 -9.47 10.48 -10.08
C ASP A 17 -9.03 10.21 -8.64
N ARG A 18 -9.64 10.92 -7.67
CA ARG A 18 -9.36 10.78 -6.24
C ARG A 18 -10.58 10.29 -5.49
N VAL A 19 -10.36 9.39 -4.54
CA VAL A 19 -11.40 8.91 -3.62
C VAL A 19 -10.93 9.10 -2.21
N LEU A 20 -11.78 9.75 -1.40
CA LEU A 20 -11.55 9.91 0.02
C LEU A 20 -12.61 9.12 0.77
N VAL A 21 -12.17 8.13 1.55
CA VAL A 21 -12.98 7.46 2.56
C VAL A 21 -12.67 8.11 3.91
N ALA A 22 -13.70 8.52 4.63
CA ALA A 22 -13.53 9.17 5.93
C ALA A 22 -13.01 8.16 6.96
N SER A 23 -11.95 8.50 7.69
CA SER A 23 -11.50 7.73 8.85
C SER A 23 -12.54 7.79 9.98
N PRO A 24 -12.62 6.76 10.84
CA PRO A 24 -13.54 6.80 11.98
C PRO A 24 -13.17 7.92 12.95
N LYS A 25 -14.19 8.50 13.58
CA LYS A 25 -14.03 9.54 14.59
C LYS A 25 -13.83 8.89 15.96
N VAL A 26 -12.62 8.39 16.20
CA VAL A 26 -12.19 7.80 17.48
C VAL A 26 -11.02 8.59 18.05
N ALA A 27 -10.82 8.53 19.37
CA ALA A 27 -9.73 9.25 20.04
C ALA A 27 -8.35 8.69 19.63
N THR A 28 -8.26 7.37 19.57
CA THR A 28 -7.10 6.60 19.10
C THR A 28 -7.61 5.39 18.32
N TYR A 29 -6.86 4.96 17.30
CA TYR A 29 -7.35 3.94 16.37
C TYR A 29 -7.36 2.51 16.93
N ASP A 30 -6.76 2.25 18.08
CA ASP A 30 -6.90 0.97 18.80
C ASP A 30 -8.36 0.70 19.23
N LEU A 31 -9.18 1.74 19.36
CA LEU A 31 -10.61 1.63 19.64
C LEU A 31 -11.41 1.11 18.45
N GLN A 32 -10.88 1.25 17.23
CA GLN A 32 -11.49 0.72 16.01
C GLN A 32 -10.36 0.30 15.03
N PRO A 33 -9.67 -0.84 15.28
CA PRO A 33 -8.47 -1.22 14.53
C PRO A 33 -8.72 -1.50 13.04
N GLU A 34 -9.94 -1.90 12.69
CA GLU A 34 -10.38 -2.07 11.30
C GLU A 34 -10.43 -0.75 10.52
N MET A 35 -10.43 0.39 11.21
CA MET A 35 -10.59 1.73 10.67
C MET A 35 -11.71 1.76 9.60
N SER A 36 -11.39 2.30 8.42
CA SER A 36 -12.27 2.29 7.24
C SER A 36 -11.73 1.39 6.13
N ALA A 37 -10.87 0.42 6.46
CA ALA A 37 -10.20 -0.44 5.47
C ALA A 37 -11.19 -1.18 4.57
N ARG A 38 -12.30 -1.66 5.14
CA ARG A 38 -13.34 -2.38 4.38
C ARG A 38 -14.03 -1.48 3.35
N GLU A 39 -14.38 -0.25 3.71
CA GLU A 39 -14.98 0.70 2.77
C GLU A 39 -13.99 1.12 1.68
N VAL A 40 -12.72 1.34 2.05
CA VAL A 40 -11.62 1.58 1.08
C VAL A 40 -11.48 0.39 0.12
N CYS A 41 -11.51 -0.84 0.63
CA CYS A 41 -11.44 -2.07 -0.16
C CYS A 41 -12.62 -2.16 -1.14
N GLU A 42 -13.85 -1.97 -0.67
CA GLU A 42 -15.05 -1.99 -1.51
C GLU A 42 -14.96 -0.97 -2.64
N LYS A 43 -14.55 0.27 -2.33
CA LYS A 43 -14.38 1.33 -3.32
C LYS A 43 -13.27 1.04 -4.34
N CYS A 44 -12.21 0.36 -3.92
CA CYS A 44 -11.13 -0.06 -4.81
C CYS A 44 -11.61 -1.18 -5.75
N VAL A 45 -12.24 -2.22 -5.20
CA VAL A 45 -12.79 -3.35 -5.97
C VAL A 45 -13.81 -2.87 -7.01
N GLU A 46 -14.72 -1.97 -6.63
CA GLU A 46 -15.69 -1.34 -7.55
C GLU A 46 -14.99 -0.71 -8.77
N ARG A 47 -13.85 -0.04 -8.55
CA ARG A 47 -13.09 0.65 -9.61
C ARG A 47 -12.28 -0.31 -10.47
N ILE A 48 -11.69 -1.33 -9.86
CA ILE A 48 -11.02 -2.40 -10.59
C ILE A 48 -12.02 -3.09 -11.52
N GLU A 49 -13.18 -3.50 -11.01
CA GLU A 49 -14.19 -4.22 -11.78
C GLU A 49 -14.90 -3.33 -12.82
N SER A 50 -14.85 -2.00 -12.67
CA SER A 50 -15.35 -1.07 -13.69
C SER A 50 -14.53 -1.08 -14.98
N GLY A 51 -13.24 -1.46 -14.92
CA GLY A 51 -12.32 -1.39 -16.05
C GLY A 51 -11.97 0.02 -16.53
N ALA A 52 -12.29 1.06 -15.74
CA ALA A 52 -12.11 2.46 -16.15
C ALA A 52 -10.69 3.00 -15.94
N TYR A 53 -9.81 2.27 -15.24
CA TYR A 53 -8.50 2.77 -14.80
C TYR A 53 -7.37 1.84 -15.21
N ASP A 54 -6.32 2.40 -15.83
CA ASP A 54 -5.10 1.66 -16.19
C ASP A 54 -4.18 1.42 -14.97
N VAL A 55 -4.22 2.33 -13.99
CA VAL A 55 -3.42 2.28 -12.76
C VAL A 55 -4.27 2.72 -11.57
N ILE A 56 -4.20 1.97 -10.47
CA ILE A 56 -4.84 2.32 -9.20
C ILE A 56 -3.77 2.32 -8.11
N ILE A 57 -3.65 3.44 -7.40
CA ILE A 57 -2.75 3.60 -6.25
C ILE A 57 -3.58 3.59 -4.97
N LEU A 58 -3.31 2.62 -4.11
CA LEU A 58 -4.08 2.34 -2.90
C LEU A 58 -3.19 2.35 -1.66
N ASN A 59 -3.71 2.86 -0.54
CA ASN A 59 -3.08 2.76 0.77
C ASN A 59 -4.09 2.26 1.80
N PHE A 60 -3.69 1.28 2.61
CA PHE A 60 -4.37 0.88 3.83
C PHE A 60 -3.58 1.42 5.03
N ALA A 61 -4.17 2.37 5.76
CA ALA A 61 -3.48 3.11 6.82
C ALA A 61 -3.34 2.33 8.14
N ASN A 62 -4.05 1.21 8.28
CA ASN A 62 -4.31 0.58 9.58
C ASN A 62 -3.05 0.18 10.34
N CYS A 63 -2.13 -0.51 9.66
CA CYS A 63 -0.94 -1.07 10.32
C CYS A 63 -0.07 0.03 10.93
N ASP A 64 -0.03 1.21 10.31
CA ASP A 64 0.74 2.34 10.83
C ASP A 64 -0.03 3.09 11.92
N MET A 65 -1.26 3.52 11.60
CA MET A 65 -2.06 4.35 12.49
C MET A 65 -2.44 3.63 13.79
N VAL A 66 -2.65 2.31 13.74
CA VAL A 66 -2.89 1.47 14.93
C VAL A 66 -1.56 1.06 15.57
N GLY A 67 -0.50 0.85 14.78
CA GLY A 67 0.85 0.56 15.27
C GLY A 67 1.36 1.64 16.24
N HIS A 68 1.10 2.91 15.93
CA HIS A 68 1.43 4.05 16.79
C HIS A 68 0.78 4.03 18.19
N THR A 69 -0.25 3.22 18.41
CA THR A 69 -0.89 3.10 19.73
C THR A 69 -0.08 2.23 20.69
N GLY A 70 0.79 1.36 20.17
CA GLY A 70 1.52 0.37 20.97
C GLY A 70 0.64 -0.75 21.54
N VAL A 71 -0.65 -0.82 21.16
CA VAL A 71 -1.59 -1.85 21.64
C VAL A 71 -1.50 -3.07 20.73
N PHE A 72 -0.73 -4.09 21.15
CA PHE A 72 -0.45 -5.28 20.34
C PHE A 72 -1.71 -5.97 19.79
N SER A 73 -2.72 -6.22 20.63
CA SER A 73 -3.95 -6.90 20.19
C SER A 73 -4.75 -6.09 19.16
N ALA A 74 -4.71 -4.77 19.23
CA ALA A 74 -5.31 -3.89 18.24
C ALA A 74 -4.53 -3.95 16.92
N ALA A 75 -3.20 -3.89 16.97
CA ALA A 75 -2.35 -4.00 15.79
C ALA A 75 -2.54 -5.34 15.06
N VAL A 76 -2.69 -6.46 15.79
CA VAL A 76 -3.04 -7.76 15.19
C VAL A 76 -4.34 -7.68 14.41
N LYS A 77 -5.42 -7.15 15.02
CA LYS A 77 -6.72 -7.00 14.35
C LYS A 77 -6.65 -6.06 13.14
N ALA A 78 -5.83 -5.01 13.21
CA ALA A 78 -5.57 -4.09 12.11
C ALA A 78 -4.93 -4.83 10.92
N VAL A 79 -3.87 -5.62 11.17
CA VAL A 79 -3.19 -6.43 10.15
C VAL A 79 -4.13 -7.47 9.54
N GLU A 80 -4.89 -8.20 10.36
CA GLU A 80 -5.88 -9.19 9.88
C GLU A 80 -6.96 -8.55 8.99
N THR A 81 -7.42 -7.35 9.33
CA THR A 81 -8.38 -6.61 8.50
C THR A 81 -7.77 -6.21 7.16
N VAL A 82 -6.51 -5.74 7.17
CA VAL A 82 -5.80 -5.37 5.95
C VAL A 82 -5.54 -6.61 5.08
N ASP A 83 -5.16 -7.74 5.66
CA ASP A 83 -4.97 -9.01 4.94
C ASP A 83 -6.24 -9.43 4.18
N GLU A 84 -7.39 -9.41 4.86
CA GLU A 84 -8.71 -9.67 4.23
C GLU A 84 -8.96 -8.75 3.03
N CYS A 85 -8.67 -7.46 3.17
CA CYS A 85 -8.89 -6.45 2.15
C CYS A 85 -7.90 -6.57 0.97
N VAL A 86 -6.62 -6.84 1.26
CA VAL A 86 -5.59 -7.08 0.24
C VAL A 86 -5.97 -8.30 -0.59
N GLY A 87 -6.42 -9.39 0.03
CA GLY A 87 -6.90 -10.58 -0.69
C GLY A 87 -8.03 -10.27 -1.66
N LYS A 88 -9.02 -9.46 -1.25
CA LYS A 88 -10.14 -9.03 -2.11
C LYS A 88 -9.65 -8.18 -3.30
N VAL A 89 -8.79 -7.19 -3.05
CA VAL A 89 -8.24 -6.31 -4.09
C VAL A 89 -7.41 -7.10 -5.09
N VAL A 90 -6.49 -7.96 -4.62
CA VAL A 90 -5.65 -8.80 -5.48
C VAL A 90 -6.51 -9.73 -6.34
N ASN A 91 -7.50 -10.41 -5.75
CA ASN A 91 -8.39 -11.30 -6.50
C ASN A 91 -9.19 -10.56 -7.57
N ALA A 92 -9.71 -9.37 -7.26
CA ALA A 92 -10.42 -8.54 -8.24
C ALA A 92 -9.48 -8.13 -9.39
N THR A 93 -8.25 -7.70 -9.08
CA THR A 93 -7.26 -7.32 -10.10
C THR A 93 -6.91 -8.47 -11.02
N LEU A 94 -6.62 -9.66 -10.46
CA LEU A 94 -6.27 -10.84 -11.24
C LEU A 94 -7.45 -11.34 -12.10
N LYS A 95 -8.69 -11.26 -11.60
CA LYS A 95 -9.90 -11.60 -12.35
C LYS A 95 -10.10 -10.70 -13.57
N MET A 96 -9.67 -9.44 -13.49
CA MET A 96 -9.68 -8.50 -14.62
C MET A 96 -8.47 -8.66 -15.55
N GLY A 97 -7.59 -9.63 -15.31
CA GLY A 97 -6.36 -9.85 -16.08
C GLY A 97 -5.26 -8.84 -15.78
N GLY A 98 -5.39 -8.07 -14.70
CA GLY A 98 -4.39 -7.09 -14.25
C GLY A 98 -3.29 -7.70 -13.39
N ILE A 99 -2.36 -6.84 -12.98
CA ILE A 99 -1.23 -7.17 -12.10
C ILE A 99 -1.37 -6.37 -10.81
N ALA A 100 -1.16 -7.04 -9.67
CA ALA A 100 -1.14 -6.38 -8.36
C ALA A 100 0.30 -6.32 -7.81
N MET A 101 0.70 -5.14 -7.32
CA MET A 101 1.97 -4.93 -6.63
C MET A 101 1.68 -4.59 -5.17
N ILE A 102 2.17 -5.40 -4.24
CA ILE A 102 1.93 -5.24 -2.80
C ILE A 102 3.24 -4.82 -2.14
N THR A 103 3.22 -3.70 -1.42
CA THR A 103 4.39 -3.17 -0.72
C THR A 103 3.97 -2.28 0.45
N ALA A 104 4.95 -1.74 1.18
CA ALA A 104 4.76 -0.74 2.22
C ALA A 104 5.75 0.41 2.02
N ASP A 105 5.44 1.57 2.58
CA ASP A 105 6.31 2.75 2.59
C ASP A 105 7.34 2.70 3.72
N HIS A 106 7.00 2.07 4.86
CA HIS A 106 7.91 1.78 5.97
C HIS A 106 7.35 0.67 6.89
N GLY A 107 8.11 0.32 7.95
CA GLY A 107 7.67 -0.57 9.02
C GLY A 107 7.07 0.17 10.22
N ASN A 108 6.26 -0.53 11.00
CA ASN A 108 5.67 -0.12 12.29
C ASN A 108 5.13 -1.37 13.02
N ALA A 109 4.01 -1.93 12.54
CA ALA A 109 3.26 -2.99 13.21
C ALA A 109 4.01 -4.32 13.43
N GLU A 110 5.14 -4.55 12.77
CA GLU A 110 5.95 -5.74 12.97
C GLU A 110 6.76 -5.71 14.28
N GLN A 111 6.89 -4.54 14.91
CA GLN A 111 7.51 -4.39 16.22
C GLN A 111 6.65 -3.50 17.14
N MET A 112 5.81 -4.13 17.95
CA MET A 112 4.87 -3.45 18.86
C MET A 112 5.36 -3.33 20.30
N GLU A 113 6.49 -3.95 20.63
CA GLU A 113 7.08 -3.97 21.96
C GLU A 113 8.58 -3.67 21.90
N GLN A 114 9.07 -2.98 22.94
CA GLN A 114 10.48 -2.72 23.19
C GLN A 114 11.11 -3.95 23.89
N SER A 115 12.45 -3.98 23.96
CA SER A 115 13.18 -5.06 24.64
C SER A 115 12.86 -5.21 26.13
N ASP A 116 12.35 -4.16 26.78
CA ASP A 116 11.93 -4.15 28.19
C ASP A 116 10.44 -4.46 28.38
N GLY A 117 9.71 -4.76 27.29
CA GLY A 117 8.28 -5.03 27.29
C GLY A 117 7.38 -3.79 27.30
N SER A 118 7.94 -2.58 27.25
CA SER A 118 7.15 -1.37 27.07
C SER A 118 6.63 -1.23 25.62
N PRO A 119 5.52 -0.50 25.38
CA PRO A 119 4.98 -0.36 24.04
C PRO A 119 5.95 0.34 23.08
N MET A 120 6.12 -0.20 21.87
CA MET A 120 6.81 0.45 20.75
C MET A 120 5.77 1.17 19.90
N THR A 121 5.93 2.49 19.73
CA THR A 121 4.95 3.38 19.07
C THR A 121 5.53 4.12 17.87
N ALA A 122 6.77 3.84 17.49
CA ALA A 122 7.47 4.50 16.40
C ALA A 122 7.60 3.58 15.19
N HIS A 123 7.87 4.18 14.03
CA HIS A 123 8.28 3.42 12.85
C HIS A 123 9.58 2.65 13.11
N THR A 124 9.81 1.62 12.31
CA THR A 124 11.05 0.85 12.33
C THR A 124 11.91 1.14 11.10
N THR A 125 13.12 0.59 11.10
CA THR A 125 14.01 0.58 9.94
C THR A 125 14.03 -0.78 9.23
N ASN A 126 13.03 -1.63 9.46
CA ASN A 126 12.93 -2.93 8.81
C ASN A 126 12.64 -2.74 7.32
N LEU A 127 13.05 -3.73 6.52
CA LEU A 127 12.77 -3.73 5.08
C LEU A 127 11.28 -3.99 4.84
N VAL A 128 10.72 -3.32 3.83
CA VAL A 128 9.36 -3.52 3.37
C VAL A 128 9.27 -4.64 2.33
N PRO A 129 8.17 -5.39 2.27
CA PRO A 129 7.97 -6.40 1.23
C PRO A 129 7.73 -5.73 -0.12
N PHE A 130 8.03 -6.45 -1.20
CA PHE A 130 7.55 -6.12 -2.54
C PHE A 130 7.13 -7.41 -3.24
N ILE A 131 5.83 -7.55 -3.51
CA ILE A 131 5.23 -8.76 -4.08
C ILE A 131 4.59 -8.39 -5.41
N LEU A 132 4.89 -9.16 -6.46
CA LEU A 132 4.34 -8.99 -7.79
C LEU A 132 3.41 -10.17 -8.12
N CYS A 133 2.11 -9.91 -8.22
CA CYS A 133 1.09 -10.91 -8.50
C CYS A 133 0.59 -10.82 -9.94
N GLY A 134 0.59 -11.93 -10.67
CA GLY A 134 0.01 -12.04 -12.02
C GLY A 134 0.96 -11.80 -13.19
N ALA A 135 2.20 -11.31 -12.96
CA ALA A 135 3.14 -11.00 -14.03
C ALA A 135 4.00 -12.19 -14.51
N GLY A 136 4.18 -13.22 -13.67
CA GLY A 136 5.07 -14.36 -13.97
C GLY A 136 6.56 -14.00 -14.05
N SER A 137 6.94 -12.78 -13.64
CA SER A 137 8.32 -12.27 -13.70
C SER A 137 9.08 -12.55 -12.40
N GLU A 138 10.39 -12.74 -12.52
CA GLU A 138 11.29 -12.79 -11.36
C GLU A 138 11.69 -11.38 -10.92
N LEU A 139 11.85 -11.20 -9.60
CA LEU A 139 12.31 -9.96 -9.00
C LEU A 139 13.77 -10.07 -8.55
N ARG A 140 14.58 -9.05 -8.84
CA ARG A 140 15.96 -8.99 -8.35
C ARG A 140 15.99 -8.84 -6.83
N LYS A 141 17.06 -9.35 -6.21
CA LYS A 141 17.31 -9.15 -4.79
C LYS A 141 17.78 -7.72 -4.52
N GLY A 142 17.36 -7.18 -3.37
CA GLY A 142 17.64 -5.80 -2.98
C GLY A 142 16.83 -4.81 -3.80
N GLY A 143 16.74 -3.58 -3.30
CA GLY A 143 15.94 -2.54 -3.90
C GLY A 143 15.67 -1.42 -2.91
N LYS A 144 14.99 -0.38 -3.38
CA LYS A 144 14.56 0.77 -2.58
C LYS A 144 13.21 1.25 -3.09
N LEU A 145 12.52 2.08 -2.32
CA LEU A 145 11.21 2.63 -2.70
C LEU A 145 11.22 3.31 -4.07
N ALA A 146 12.32 3.99 -4.42
CA ALA A 146 12.49 4.64 -5.72
C ALA A 146 12.47 3.68 -6.93
N ASP A 147 12.58 2.36 -6.70
CA ASP A 147 12.52 1.34 -7.75
C ASP A 147 11.07 0.91 -8.09
N ILE A 148 10.08 1.30 -7.27
CA ILE A 148 8.68 0.90 -7.45
C ILE A 148 8.06 1.55 -8.69
N ALA A 149 8.19 2.88 -8.84
CA ALA A 149 7.61 3.58 -9.99
C ALA A 149 8.20 3.12 -11.34
N PRO A 150 9.52 2.94 -11.49
CA PRO A 150 10.10 2.30 -12.68
C PRO A 150 9.56 0.89 -12.94
N THR A 151 9.28 0.11 -11.88
CA THR A 151 8.70 -1.24 -12.02
C THR A 151 7.25 -1.19 -12.53
N ILE A 152 6.45 -0.21 -12.07
CA ILE A 152 5.10 0.02 -12.60
C ILE A 152 5.17 0.34 -14.10
N LEU A 153 6.04 1.25 -14.52
CA LEU A 153 6.20 1.63 -15.93
C LEU A 153 6.64 0.43 -16.80
N ASP A 154 7.57 -0.40 -16.32
CA ASP A 154 8.05 -1.58 -17.04
C ASP A 154 6.92 -2.59 -17.29
N VAL A 155 6.07 -2.85 -16.30
CA VAL A 155 4.89 -3.72 -16.44
C VAL A 155 3.86 -3.14 -17.40
N MET A 156 3.69 -1.82 -17.43
CA MET A 156 2.80 -1.13 -18.37
C MET A 156 3.37 -1.02 -19.79
N GLY A 157 4.62 -1.42 -20.02
CA GLY A 157 5.31 -1.23 -21.30
C GLY A 157 5.59 0.24 -21.63
N LEU A 158 5.67 1.11 -20.62
CA LEU A 158 5.93 2.54 -20.77
C LEU A 158 7.42 2.85 -20.60
N GLN A 159 7.89 3.89 -21.29
CA GLN A 159 9.28 4.34 -21.13
C GLN A 159 9.48 5.03 -19.78
N CYS A 160 10.50 4.61 -19.04
CA CYS A 160 10.94 5.29 -17.83
C CYS A 160 11.62 6.62 -18.18
N PRO A 161 11.16 7.76 -17.64
CA PRO A 161 11.79 9.05 -17.91
C PRO A 161 13.18 9.14 -17.24
N PRO A 162 14.10 9.95 -17.77
CA PRO A 162 15.47 10.06 -17.25
C PRO A 162 15.55 10.63 -15.83
N GLU A 163 14.55 11.38 -15.38
CA GLU A 163 14.46 11.91 -14.02
C GLU A 163 14.21 10.80 -12.98
N MET A 164 13.59 9.69 -13.37
CA MET A 164 13.42 8.50 -12.52
C MET A 164 14.71 7.68 -12.52
N THR A 165 15.57 7.93 -11.53
CA THR A 165 16.87 7.28 -11.38
C THR A 165 16.83 5.92 -10.67
N GLY A 166 15.64 5.47 -10.24
CA GLY A 166 15.43 4.10 -9.78
C GLY A 166 15.45 3.11 -10.94
N THR A 167 15.60 1.83 -10.62
CA THR A 167 15.65 0.77 -11.64
C THR A 167 14.59 -0.27 -11.34
N THR A 168 13.85 -0.69 -12.38
CA THR A 168 12.87 -1.80 -12.30
C THR A 168 13.41 -2.96 -11.45
N LEU A 169 12.52 -3.53 -10.64
CA LEU A 169 12.81 -4.71 -9.84
C LEU A 169 12.69 -6.00 -10.66
N ILE A 170 12.10 -5.95 -11.86
CA ILE A 170 11.94 -7.12 -12.73
C ILE A 170 13.28 -7.49 -13.38
N ILE A 171 13.62 -8.79 -13.33
CA ILE A 171 14.76 -9.37 -14.05
C ILE A 171 14.36 -9.55 -15.52
N LYS A 172 15.21 -9.06 -16.44
CA LYS A 172 15.04 -9.17 -17.90
C LYS A 172 15.87 -10.32 -18.46
#